data_AF-A0A1G9Y207-F1
#
_entry.id   AF-A0A1G9Y207-F1
#
_cell.length_a   1.000
_cell.length_b   1.000
_cell.length_c   1.000
_cell.angle_alpha   90.00
_cell.angle_beta   90.00
_cell.angle_gamma   90.00
#
_symmetry.space_group_name_H-M   'P 1'
#
loop_
_entity.id
_entity.type
_entity.pdbx_description
1 polymer ?
#
loop_
_entity_poly.entity_id
_entity_poly.type
_entity_poly.pdbx_seq_one_letter_code
_entity_poly.pdbx_strand_id
1 'polypeptide(L)' 'MSELRTIELTINMNTVDSLYNDLLKLGVRNGDILLVHSSLSSLGWVCGGAQAVLMALKQAVGESDLSNALS' A
#
# COMPACT_ATOMS: atom_id res chain seq x y z
N MET A 1 -17.10 8.23 7.58
CA MET A 1 -17.62 7.78 6.27
C MET A 1 -18.02 6.32 6.41
N SER A 2 -19.15 5.89 5.83
CA SER A 2 -19.54 4.48 5.80
C SER A 2 -18.84 3.75 4.64
N GLU A 3 -18.48 2.49 4.86
CA GLU A 3 -17.88 1.58 3.86
C GLU A 3 -18.68 1.53 2.55
N LEU A 4 -20.01 1.54 2.66
CA LEU A 4 -20.97 1.47 1.55
C LEU A 4 -20.74 2.58 0.51
N ARG A 5 -20.42 3.80 0.96
CA ARG A 5 -20.14 4.94 0.07
C ARG A 5 -18.83 4.79 -0.70
N THR A 6 -17.84 4.09 -0.12
CA THR A 6 -16.56 3.85 -0.79
C THR A 6 -16.69 2.81 -1.91
N ILE A 7 -17.53 1.79 -1.70
CA ILE A 7 -17.80 0.75 -2.69
C ILE A 7 -18.51 1.35 -3.92
N GLU A 8 -19.54 2.18 -3.72
CA GLU A 8 -20.32 2.80 -4.81
C GLU A 8 -19.50 3.75 -5.70
N LEU A 9 -18.45 4.38 -5.16
CA LEU A 9 -17.64 5.38 -5.87
C LEU A 9 -16.39 4.79 -6.54
N THR A 10 -16.11 3.49 -6.37
CA THR A 10 -14.88 2.88 -6.88
C THR A 10 -15.20 1.88 -7.99
N ILE A 11 -14.85 2.21 -9.24
CA ILE A 11 -15.11 1.38 -10.43
C ILE A 11 -14.26 0.09 -10.43
N ASN A 12 -13.05 0.14 -9.84
CA ASN A 12 -12.12 -0.99 -9.77
C ASN A 12 -11.63 -1.20 -8.32
N MET A 13 -11.74 -2.43 -7.81
CA MET A 13 -11.26 -2.80 -6.48
C MET A 13 -9.72 -2.77 -6.39
N ASN A 14 -9.17 -2.24 -5.31
CA ASN A 14 -7.76 -2.37 -4.99
C ASN A 14 -7.51 -3.65 -4.16
N THR A 15 -6.57 -4.45 -4.61
CA THR A 15 -6.00 -5.62 -3.92
C THR A 15 -4.54 -5.36 -3.53
N VAL A 16 -3.98 -6.23 -2.67
CA VAL A 16 -2.55 -6.20 -2.32
C VAL A 16 -1.68 -6.15 -3.59
N ASP A 17 -1.95 -7.00 -4.57
CA ASP A 17 -1.17 -7.06 -5.81
C ASP A 17 -1.30 -5.80 -6.67
N SER A 18 -2.51 -5.25 -6.78
CA SER A 18 -2.70 -4.00 -7.56
C SER A 18 -1.93 -2.83 -6.92
N LEU A 19 -2.02 -2.71 -5.58
CA LEU A 19 -1.33 -1.67 -4.82
C LEU A 19 0.19 -1.85 -4.90
N TYR A 20 0.69 -3.08 -4.77
CA TYR A 20 2.11 -3.40 -4.92
C TYR A 20 2.63 -2.97 -6.29
N ASN A 21 1.94 -3.34 -7.36
CA ASN A 21 2.34 -2.97 -8.72
C ASN A 21 2.31 -1.45 -8.94
N ASP A 22 1.31 -0.75 -8.40
CA ASP A 22 1.22 0.69 -8.53
C ASP A 22 2.31 1.42 -7.73
N LEU A 23 2.69 0.92 -6.55
CA LEU A 23 3.85 1.42 -5.80
C LEU A 23 5.16 1.27 -6.60
N LEU A 24 5.36 0.13 -7.26
CA LEU A 24 6.52 -0.07 -8.14
C LEU A 24 6.50 0.90 -9.34
N LYS A 25 5.34 1.13 -9.95
CA LYS A 25 5.18 2.10 -11.05
C LYS A 25 5.43 3.54 -10.60
N LEU A 26 5.08 3.88 -9.35
CA LEU A 26 5.40 5.17 -8.73
C LEU A 26 6.90 5.33 -8.42
N GLY A 27 7.68 4.24 -8.51
CA GLY A 27 9.13 4.26 -8.35
C GLY A 27 9.61 3.78 -6.98
N VAL A 28 8.73 3.25 -6.13
CA VAL A 28 9.15 2.57 -4.88
C VAL A 28 9.99 1.36 -5.24
N ARG A 29 11.11 1.19 -4.53
CA ARG A 29 12.03 0.07 -4.73
C ARG A 29 12.30 -0.67 -3.43
N ASN A 30 12.78 -1.88 -3.60
CA ASN A 30 13.29 -2.69 -2.50
C ASN A 30 14.44 -1.94 -1.79
N GLY A 31 14.40 -1.92 -0.46
CA GLY A 31 15.36 -1.21 0.39
C GLY A 31 15.02 0.26 0.67
N ASP A 32 13.96 0.82 0.07
CA ASP A 32 13.55 2.20 0.35
C ASP A 32 13.08 2.35 1.80
N ILE A 33 13.50 3.44 2.44
CA ILE A 33 12.95 3.88 3.72
C ILE A 33 11.87 4.92 3.44
N LEU A 34 10.60 4.53 3.66
CA LEU A 34 9.45 5.37 3.35
C LEU A 34 8.76 5.89 4.62
N LEU A 35 8.52 7.20 4.67
CA LEU A 35 7.53 7.79 5.57
C LEU A 35 6.23 8.01 4.78
N VAL A 36 5.19 7.26 5.12
CA VAL A 36 3.92 7.27 4.37
C VAL A 36 2.85 8.02 5.16
N HIS A 37 2.18 8.96 4.49
CA HIS A 37 0.91 9.52 4.94
C HIS A 37 -0.19 9.07 3.98
N SER A 38 -1.16 8.29 4.47
CA SER A 38 -2.19 7.68 3.63
C SER A 38 -3.59 7.92 4.19
N SER A 39 -4.51 8.24 3.28
CA SER A 39 -5.94 8.32 3.56
C SER A 39 -6.62 7.12 2.91
N LEU A 40 -7.07 6.14 3.71
CA LEU A 40 -7.66 4.92 3.18
C LEU A 40 -8.89 5.21 2.30
N SER A 41 -9.66 6.26 2.64
CA SER A 41 -10.82 6.67 1.85
C SER A 41 -10.46 7.25 0.47
N SER A 42 -9.27 7.84 0.29
CA SER A 42 -8.87 8.39 -1.02
C SER A 42 -8.35 7.31 -1.97
N LEU A 43 -8.00 6.12 -1.46
CA LEU A 43 -7.61 4.97 -2.28
C LEU A 43 -8.83 4.27 -2.90
N GLY A 44 -10.05 4.61 -2.50
CA GLY A 44 -11.26 3.90 -2.90
C GLY A 44 -11.41 2.58 -2.14
N TRP A 45 -12.11 1.61 -2.74
CA TRP A 45 -12.32 0.31 -2.10
C TRP A 45 -11.06 -0.54 -2.11
N VAL A 46 -10.62 -0.96 -0.92
CA VAL A 46 -9.47 -1.85 -0.73
C VAL A 46 -9.96 -3.16 -0.12
N CYS A 47 -9.77 -4.27 -0.85
CA CYS A 47 -10.03 -5.61 -0.33
C CYS A 47 -9.07 -5.91 0.82
N GLY A 48 -9.60 -6.04 2.04
CA GLY A 48 -8.79 -6.18 3.27
C GLY A 48 -8.37 -4.85 3.92
N GLY A 49 -8.89 -3.72 3.44
CA GLY A 49 -8.74 -2.41 4.08
C GLY A 49 -7.29 -2.01 4.35
N ALA A 50 -7.04 -1.42 5.53
CA ALA A 50 -5.71 -0.93 5.91
C ALA A 50 -4.63 -2.03 5.93
N GLN A 51 -4.98 -3.27 6.29
CA GLN A 51 -4.02 -4.37 6.35
C GLN A 51 -3.46 -4.70 4.96
N ALA A 52 -4.30 -4.69 3.93
CA ALA A 52 -3.88 -4.91 2.55
C ALA A 52 -2.90 -3.82 2.07
N VAL A 53 -3.15 -2.56 2.43
CA VAL A 53 -2.23 -1.44 2.13
C VAL A 53 -0.88 -1.66 2.81
N LEU A 54 -0.88 -2.04 4.10
CA LEU A 54 0.36 -2.33 4.83
C LEU A 54 1.14 -3.50 4.19
N MET A 55 0.45 -4.57 3.81
CA MET A 55 1.08 -5.72 3.14
C MET A 55 1.72 -5.32 1.81
N ALA A 56 1.01 -4.54 0.97
CA ALA A 56 1.55 -4.05 -0.30
C ALA A 56 2.78 -3.15 -0.11
N LEU A 57 2.76 -2.22 0.86
CA LEU A 57 3.89 -1.37 1.19
C LEU A 57 5.11 -2.18 1.66
N LYS A 58 4.91 -3.13 2.60
CA LYS A 58 5.97 -4.02 3.07
C LYS A 58 6.56 -4.86 1.94
N GLN A 59 5.72 -5.35 1.03
CA GLN A 59 6.18 -6.13 -0.12
C GLN A 59 6.97 -5.26 -1.11
N ALA A 60 6.57 -3.99 -1.30
CA ALA A 60 7.24 -3.04 -2.20
C ALA A 60 8.66 -2.67 -1.72
N VAL A 61 8.80 -2.34 -0.44
CA VAL A 61 10.12 -2.03 0.15
C VAL A 61 10.94 -3.27 0.50
N GLY A 62 10.30 -4.45 0.56
CA GLY A 62 10.91 -5.70 0.97
C GLY A 62 11.25 -5.76 2.46
N GLU A 63 11.82 -6.88 2.90
CA GLU A 63 12.43 -6.94 4.23
C GLU A 63 13.69 -6.08 4.24
N SER A 64 13.62 -4.95 4.95
CA SER A 64 14.82 -4.22 5.33
C SER A 64 15.55 -5.04 6.39
N ASP A 65 16.65 -5.69 6.01
CA ASP A 65 17.58 -6.23 6.99
C ASP A 65 18.28 -5.05 7.69
N LEU A 66 17.67 -4.57 8.78
CA LEU A 66 18.16 -3.43 9.54
C LEU A 66 19.49 -3.73 10.25
N SER A 67 19.97 -4.97 10.22
CA SER A 67 21.29 -5.36 10.74
C SER A 67 22.44 -4.72 9.95
N ASN A 68 22.24 -4.45 8.65
CA ASN A 68 23.26 -3.85 7.78
C ASN A 68 23.30 -2.31 7.83
N ALA A 69 22.31 -1.65 8.43
CA ALA A 69 22.24 -0.18 8.48
C ALA A 69 23.01 0.45 9.65
N LEU A 70 23.51 -0.37 10.58
CA LEU A 70 24.28 0.04 11.77
C LEU A 70 25.72 -0.50 11.80
N SER A 71 26.22 -1.03 10.67
CA SER A 71 27.62 -1.43 10.48
C SER A 71 28.40 -0.36 9.69
#